data_AF-A0A374W6B3-F1
#
_entry.id   AF-A0A374W6B3-F1
#
_cell.length_a   1.000
_cell.length_b   1.000
_cell.length_c   1.000
_cell.angle_alpha   90.00
_cell.angle_beta   90.00
_cell.angle_gamma   90.00
#
_symmetry.space_group_name_H-M   'P 1'
#
loop_
_entity.id
_entity.type
_entity.pdbx_description
1 polymer ?
#
loop_
_entity_poly.entity_id
_entity_poly.type
_entity_poly.pdbx_seq_one_letter_code
_entity_poly.pdbx_strand_id
1 'polypeptide(L)'
;MAEKKKLSKKTLAKSFRNWSYGNLTCFSQEHMQTFGYLCAMLPIVEELYDTPEEQKQALQTYSAFFNTEPQIGTMIVGVTAGLEEARANGEAIDDDAINGIRAGLMGPLAGLGDSLIVGTLIPILLGIALGLSTGGSPLGAIFYIVVWNLLMFLGMRFAYNQGYELGGKAVEALVGPKAKALRDSIVMVGTMVIGAVGATWVSITCSPNLVLPGGGKFQDTLDGIYPHLLPMIFIIFCWYMMTKKKVNPIVMMLILVVIAFVGVLVGFFDPALSY
;
A
#
# COMPACT_ATOMS: atom_id res chain seq x y z
N MET A 1 13.30 -8.39 34.80
CA MET A 1 12.36 -8.10 33.70
C MET A 1 12.93 -6.91 32.96
N ALA A 2 13.17 -7.03 31.66
CA ALA A 2 13.62 -5.86 30.89
C ALA A 2 12.57 -4.75 31.01
N GLU A 3 13.02 -3.51 31.14
CA GLU A 3 12.14 -2.34 31.20
C GLU A 3 11.33 -2.28 29.90
N LYS A 4 10.01 -2.08 29.98
CA LYS A 4 9.16 -2.02 28.77
C LYS A 4 9.61 -0.84 27.92
N LYS A 5 10.08 -1.11 26.70
CA LYS A 5 10.44 -0.10 25.71
C LYS A 5 9.18 0.67 25.34
N LYS A 6 9.23 2.01 25.40
CA LYS A 6 8.11 2.87 25.02
C LYS A 6 8.62 3.96 24.11
N LEU A 7 7.98 4.12 22.94
CA LEU A 7 8.40 5.11 21.97
C LEU A 7 8.28 6.52 22.56
N SER A 8 9.34 7.29 22.41
CA SER A 8 9.31 8.68 22.87
C SER A 8 8.39 9.51 21.97
N LYS A 9 7.76 10.54 22.56
CA LYS A 9 6.98 11.52 21.79
C LYS A 9 7.81 12.18 20.67
N LYS A 10 9.13 12.30 20.89
CA LYS A 10 10.08 12.84 19.91
C LYS A 10 10.22 11.94 18.70
N THR A 11 10.36 10.63 18.91
CA THR A 11 10.44 9.66 17.81
C THR A 11 9.14 9.55 17.04
N LEU A 12 7.99 9.50 17.73
CA LEU A 12 6.68 9.53 17.07
C LEU A 12 6.47 10.82 16.26
N ALA A 13 6.99 11.96 16.73
CA ALA A 13 6.99 13.21 15.96
C ALA A 13 7.94 13.15 14.74
N LYS A 14 9.12 12.52 14.86
CA LYS A 14 10.07 12.32 13.76
C LYS A 14 9.49 11.39 12.69
N SER A 15 8.91 10.25 13.08
CA SER A 15 8.20 9.33 12.18
C SER A 15 7.07 10.04 11.43
N PHE A 16 6.18 10.70 12.16
CA PHE A 16 5.09 11.48 11.57
C PHE A 16 5.61 12.51 10.56
N ARG A 17 6.65 13.28 10.91
CA ARG A 17 7.22 14.28 10.00
C ARG A 17 7.79 13.63 8.74
N ASN A 18 8.51 12.52 8.88
CA ASN A 18 9.06 11.78 7.75
C ASN A 18 7.94 11.28 6.83
N TRP A 19 6.82 10.80 7.37
CA TRP A 19 5.66 10.43 6.56
C TRP A 19 5.00 11.65 5.90
N SER A 20 4.68 12.69 6.66
CA SER A 20 3.92 13.86 6.18
C SER A 20 4.60 14.57 5.01
N TYR A 21 5.93 14.60 4.97
CA TYR A 21 6.69 15.22 3.89
C TYR A 21 7.34 14.21 2.91
N GLY A 22 7.38 12.92 3.25
CA GLY A 22 8.13 11.91 2.51
C GLY A 22 7.30 10.77 1.93
N ASN A 23 5.98 10.74 2.16
CA ASN A 23 5.08 9.66 1.72
C ASN A 23 5.17 9.29 0.23
N LEU A 24 5.36 10.27 -0.66
CA LEU A 24 5.46 10.09 -2.10
C LEU A 24 6.91 10.20 -2.63
N THR A 25 7.91 10.25 -1.75
CA THR A 25 9.31 10.29 -2.14
C THR A 25 9.76 8.93 -2.65
N CYS A 26 10.55 8.93 -3.73
CA CYS A 26 11.02 7.71 -4.42
C CYS A 26 9.87 6.80 -4.92
N PHE A 27 8.74 7.40 -5.28
CA PHE A 27 7.61 6.67 -5.83
C PHE A 27 8.01 5.91 -7.11
N SER A 28 7.74 4.61 -7.14
CA SER A 28 7.94 3.75 -8.31
C SER A 28 6.72 2.87 -8.52
N GLN A 29 6.46 2.41 -9.74
CA GLN A 29 5.30 1.56 -10.01
C GLN A 29 5.37 0.21 -9.27
N GLU A 30 6.59 -0.28 -9.00
CA GLU A 30 6.80 -1.54 -8.29
C GLU A 30 6.57 -1.41 -6.77
N HIS A 31 6.96 -0.27 -6.17
CA HIS A 31 6.98 -0.11 -4.71
C HIS A 31 6.03 0.98 -4.20
N MET A 32 5.43 1.79 -5.05
CA MET A 32 4.58 2.94 -4.72
C MET A 32 5.18 3.79 -3.59
N GLN A 33 4.57 3.82 -2.39
CA GLN A 33 4.96 4.65 -1.25
C GLN A 33 5.89 3.92 -0.25
N THR A 34 6.32 2.70 -0.55
CA THR A 34 7.06 1.83 0.38
C THR A 34 8.33 2.50 0.93
N PHE A 35 9.08 3.25 0.11
CA PHE A 35 10.30 3.93 0.58
C PHE A 35 10.01 5.10 1.53
N GLY A 36 8.94 5.86 1.26
CA GLY A 36 8.45 6.88 2.19
C GLY A 36 8.00 6.27 3.52
N TYR A 37 7.36 5.10 3.45
CA TYR A 37 6.94 4.33 4.61
C TYR A 37 8.13 3.83 5.44
N LEU A 38 9.15 3.25 4.80
CA LEU A 38 10.39 2.83 5.44
C LEU A 38 11.10 4.00 6.14
N CYS A 39 11.15 5.17 5.50
CA CYS A 39 11.72 6.38 6.08
C CYS A 39 10.94 6.86 7.34
N ALA A 40 9.61 6.68 7.35
CA ALA A 40 8.79 6.97 8.52
C ALA A 40 9.03 5.97 9.67
N MET A 41 9.22 4.68 9.36
CA MET A 41 9.48 3.64 10.35
C MET A 41 10.93 3.61 10.88
N LEU A 42 11.89 4.13 10.12
CA LEU A 42 13.30 4.18 10.52
C LEU A 42 13.54 4.72 11.94
N PRO A 43 13.07 5.92 12.33
CA PRO A 43 13.30 6.44 13.68
C PRO A 43 12.64 5.59 14.79
N ILE A 44 11.56 4.87 14.48
CA ILE A 44 10.89 3.96 15.43
C ILE A 44 11.78 2.74 15.66
N VAL A 45 12.28 2.14 14.60
CA VAL A 45 13.17 0.97 14.65
C VAL A 45 14.51 1.33 15.31
N GLU A 46 15.07 2.50 15.02
CA GLU A 46 16.30 3.02 15.64
C GLU A 46 16.19 3.16 17.17
N GLU A 47 15.00 3.50 17.70
CA GLU A 47 14.78 3.63 19.16
C GLU A 47 14.43 2.28 19.82
N LEU A 48 13.76 1.38 19.11
CA LEU A 48 13.30 0.10 19.67
C LEU A 48 14.38 -0.99 19.68
N TYR A 49 15.35 -0.95 18.77
CA TYR A 49 16.36 -2.00 18.61
C TYR A 49 17.77 -1.43 18.72
N ASP A 50 18.62 -2.15 19.45
CA ASP A 50 19.94 -1.66 19.86
C ASP A 50 21.01 -1.99 18.82
N THR A 51 20.85 -3.09 18.07
CA THR A 51 21.84 -3.55 17.08
C THR A 51 21.43 -3.23 15.63
N PRO A 52 22.38 -2.90 14.74
CA PRO A 52 22.11 -2.71 13.32
C PRO A 52 21.46 -3.92 12.65
N GLU A 53 21.79 -5.13 13.10
CA GLU A 53 21.24 -6.39 12.60
C GLU A 53 19.75 -6.52 12.91
N GLU A 54 19.34 -6.25 14.17
CA GLU A 54 17.93 -6.25 14.57
C GLU A 54 17.15 -5.14 13.84
N GLN A 55 17.73 -3.94 13.73
CA GLN A 55 17.11 -2.83 13.01
C GLN A 55 16.86 -3.20 11.54
N LYS A 56 17.85 -3.81 10.88
CA LYS A 56 17.72 -4.29 9.50
C LYS A 56 16.62 -5.35 9.39
N GLN A 57 16.57 -6.30 10.32
CA GLN A 57 15.55 -7.36 10.31
C GLN A 57 14.14 -6.77 10.50
N ALA A 58 13.96 -5.85 11.45
CA ALA A 58 12.68 -5.18 11.67
C ALA A 58 12.24 -4.39 10.42
N LEU A 59 13.14 -3.65 9.78
CA LEU A 59 12.83 -2.87 8.56
C LEU A 59 12.42 -3.74 7.37
N GLN A 60 12.88 -4.99 7.27
CA GLN A 60 12.44 -5.91 6.20
C GLN A 60 10.94 -6.14 6.23
N THR A 61 10.31 -6.07 7.42
CA THR A 61 8.84 -6.17 7.57
C THR A 61 8.13 -5.15 6.67
N TYR A 62 8.70 -3.96 6.52
CA TYR A 62 8.07 -2.84 5.83
C TYR A 62 8.45 -2.70 4.36
N SER A 63 9.23 -3.64 3.82
CA SER A 63 9.60 -3.67 2.40
C SER A 63 8.47 -4.12 1.47
N ALA A 64 7.41 -4.73 2.02
CA ALA A 64 6.22 -5.09 1.28
C ALA A 64 5.52 -3.85 0.71
N PHE A 65 4.94 -4.01 -0.48
CA PHE A 65 4.18 -2.99 -1.20
C PHE A 65 3.22 -2.22 -0.29
N PHE A 66 3.29 -0.89 -0.36
CA PHE A 66 2.42 0.01 0.39
C PHE A 66 1.92 1.15 -0.51
N ASN A 67 0.60 1.31 -0.58
CA ASN A 67 -0.02 2.42 -1.30
C ASN A 67 -1.35 2.81 -0.65
N THR A 68 -1.53 4.09 -0.35
CA THR A 68 -2.77 4.67 0.16
C THR A 68 -2.79 6.17 -0.07
N GLU A 69 -3.95 6.81 0.10
CA GLU A 69 -4.03 8.26 0.21
C GLU A 69 -3.20 8.71 1.44
N PRO A 70 -2.24 9.65 1.30
CA PRO A 70 -1.26 9.91 2.36
C PRO A 70 -1.83 10.53 3.65
N GLN A 71 -2.84 11.40 3.54
CA GLN A 71 -3.33 12.24 4.62
C GLN A 71 -4.09 11.42 5.65
N ILE A 72 -5.01 10.57 5.22
CA ILE A 72 -5.69 9.62 6.09
C ILE A 72 -4.79 8.40 6.33
N GLY A 73 -4.03 7.97 5.33
CA GLY A 73 -3.15 6.80 5.38
C GLY A 73 -2.02 6.87 6.43
N THR A 74 -1.67 8.07 6.92
CA THR A 74 -0.78 8.27 8.08
C THR A 74 -1.24 7.49 9.33
N MET A 75 -2.53 7.18 9.43
CA MET A 75 -3.07 6.31 10.48
C MET A 75 -2.45 4.91 10.45
N ILE A 76 -2.19 4.35 9.26
CA ILE A 76 -1.58 3.02 9.12
C ILE A 76 -0.13 3.03 9.64
N VAL A 77 0.61 4.13 9.42
CA VAL A 77 1.95 4.33 9.98
C VAL A 77 1.89 4.37 11.50
N GLY A 78 0.93 5.11 12.06
CA GLY A 78 0.68 5.14 13.50
C GLY A 78 0.38 3.76 14.09
N VAL A 79 -0.57 3.02 13.49
CA VAL A 79 -0.91 1.64 13.91
C VAL A 79 0.33 0.76 13.94
N THR A 80 1.14 0.85 12.89
CA THR A 80 2.34 0.03 12.74
C THR A 80 3.40 0.40 13.77
N ALA A 81 3.55 1.68 14.13
CA ALA A 81 4.41 2.10 15.24
C ALA A 81 4.00 1.45 16.57
N GLY A 82 2.69 1.35 16.83
CA GLY A 82 2.16 0.69 18.04
C GLY A 82 2.37 -0.82 18.05
N LEU A 83 2.16 -1.49 16.91
CA LEU A 83 2.42 -2.93 16.76
C LEU A 83 3.92 -3.24 16.89
N GLU A 84 4.79 -2.38 16.34
CA GLU A 84 6.24 -2.54 16.43
C GLU A 84 6.75 -2.37 17.85
N GLU A 85 6.24 -1.38 18.58
CA GLU A 85 6.54 -1.20 20.00
C GLU A 85 6.18 -2.44 20.81
N ALA A 86 5.02 -3.05 20.55
CA ALA A 86 4.61 -4.29 21.21
C ALA A 86 5.51 -5.48 20.82
N ARG A 87 5.84 -5.63 19.54
CA ARG A 87 6.79 -6.65 19.05
C ARG A 87 8.15 -6.53 19.74
N ALA A 88 8.70 -5.32 19.82
CA ALA A 88 9.97 -5.05 20.50
C ALA A 88 9.93 -5.32 22.01
N ASN A 89 8.74 -5.31 22.62
CA ASN A 89 8.51 -5.69 24.02
C ASN A 89 8.28 -7.20 24.23
N GLY A 90 8.38 -8.02 23.19
CA GLY A 90 8.25 -9.47 23.27
C GLY A 90 6.82 -10.00 23.14
N GLU A 91 5.86 -9.18 22.72
CA GLU A 91 4.53 -9.64 22.35
C GLU A 91 4.59 -10.51 21.08
N ALA A 92 3.72 -11.50 20.98
CA ALA A 92 3.72 -12.49 19.89
C ALA A 92 3.16 -11.94 18.56
N ILE A 93 3.78 -10.87 18.05
CA ILE A 93 3.45 -10.18 16.81
C ILE A 93 4.59 -10.44 15.83
N ASP A 94 4.26 -11.01 14.68
CA ASP A 94 5.22 -11.26 13.61
C ASP A 94 4.91 -10.44 12.36
N ASP A 95 5.82 -10.57 11.39
CA ASP A 95 5.80 -9.81 10.14
C ASP A 95 4.49 -9.98 9.37
N ASP A 96 3.93 -11.19 9.38
CA ASP A 96 2.68 -11.51 8.70
C ASP A 96 1.48 -10.82 9.35
N ALA A 97 1.43 -10.75 10.68
CA ALA A 97 0.37 -10.03 11.38
C ALA A 97 0.43 -8.52 11.06
N ILE A 98 1.62 -7.92 11.09
CA ILE A 98 1.81 -6.51 10.75
C ILE A 98 1.44 -6.24 9.29
N ASN A 99 1.94 -7.06 8.36
CA ASN A 99 1.66 -6.90 6.94
C ASN A 99 0.20 -7.16 6.58
N GLY A 100 -0.46 -8.12 7.24
CA GLY A 100 -1.89 -8.38 7.09
C GLY A 100 -2.74 -7.19 7.51
N ILE A 101 -2.43 -6.56 8.65
CA ILE A 101 -3.12 -5.33 9.10
C ILE A 101 -2.87 -4.19 8.14
N ARG A 102 -1.61 -3.97 7.72
CA ARG A 102 -1.26 -2.93 6.75
C ARG A 102 -2.05 -3.11 5.46
N ALA A 103 -2.01 -4.31 4.85
CA ALA A 103 -2.71 -4.61 3.61
C ALA A 103 -4.23 -4.46 3.75
N GLY A 104 -4.81 -4.90 4.88
CA GLY A 104 -6.23 -4.78 5.15
C GLY A 104 -6.71 -3.34 5.31
N LEU A 105 -5.84 -2.42 5.78
CA LEU A 105 -6.17 -1.00 5.96
C LEU A 105 -5.90 -0.14 4.72
N MET A 106 -4.98 -0.54 3.84
CA MET A 106 -4.62 0.23 2.63
C MET A 106 -5.85 0.55 1.76
N GLY A 107 -6.63 -0.47 1.39
CA GLY A 107 -7.78 -0.30 0.50
C GLY A 107 -8.87 0.64 1.06
N PRO A 108 -9.43 0.36 2.24
CA PRO A 108 -10.48 1.19 2.84
C PRO A 108 -10.04 2.63 3.10
N LEU A 109 -8.82 2.85 3.62
CA LEU A 109 -8.34 4.19 3.91
C LEU A 109 -7.96 4.96 2.64
N ALA A 110 -7.47 4.29 1.60
CA ALA A 110 -7.25 4.90 0.30
C ALA A 110 -8.57 5.40 -0.30
N GLY A 111 -9.59 4.54 -0.40
CA GLY A 111 -10.88 4.93 -0.97
C GLY A 111 -11.57 6.05 -0.19
N LEU A 112 -11.46 6.04 1.14
CA LEU A 112 -11.97 7.11 1.99
C LEU A 112 -11.20 8.43 1.80
N GLY A 113 -9.87 8.36 1.79
CA GLY A 113 -8.99 9.51 1.60
C GLY A 113 -9.18 10.15 0.24
N ASP A 114 -9.19 9.36 -0.83
CA ASP A 114 -9.36 9.85 -2.19
C ASP A 114 -10.72 10.56 -2.35
N SER A 115 -11.79 10.00 -1.77
CA SER A 115 -13.12 10.62 -1.86
C SER A 115 -13.22 11.91 -1.05
N LEU A 116 -12.73 11.91 0.20
CA LEU A 116 -12.88 13.03 1.12
C LEU A 116 -11.88 14.15 0.86
N ILE A 117 -10.59 13.83 0.71
CA ILE A 117 -9.53 14.82 0.59
C ILE A 117 -9.41 15.28 -0.85
N VAL A 118 -9.18 14.34 -1.78
CA VAL A 118 -8.95 14.65 -3.20
C VAL A 118 -10.24 15.03 -3.91
N GLY A 119 -11.32 14.27 -3.69
CA GLY A 119 -12.60 14.46 -4.38
C GLY A 119 -13.47 15.57 -3.81
N THR A 120 -13.31 15.94 -2.52
CA THR A 120 -14.22 16.87 -1.84
C THR A 120 -13.52 18.09 -1.26
N LEU A 121 -12.59 17.90 -0.32
CA LEU A 121 -11.97 19.00 0.42
C LEU A 121 -11.14 19.91 -0.48
N ILE A 122 -10.25 19.36 -1.31
CA ILE A 122 -9.41 20.14 -2.23
C ILE A 122 -10.28 20.96 -3.19
N PRO A 123 -11.28 20.39 -3.90
CA PRO A 123 -12.18 21.15 -4.78
C PRO A 123 -12.94 22.26 -4.07
N ILE A 124 -13.43 22.05 -2.84
CA ILE A 124 -14.11 23.08 -2.04
C ILE A 124 -13.15 24.24 -1.73
N LEU A 125 -11.95 23.93 -1.23
CA LEU A 125 -10.94 24.94 -0.90
C LEU A 125 -10.49 25.72 -2.13
N LEU A 126 -10.31 25.05 -3.27
CA LEU A 126 -9.99 25.68 -4.55
C LEU A 126 -11.15 26.55 -5.05
N GLY A 127 -12.39 26.10 -4.91
CA GLY A 127 -13.57 26.89 -5.27
C GLY A 127 -13.66 28.20 -4.49
N ILE A 128 -13.40 28.15 -3.18
CA ILE A 128 -13.31 29.35 -2.32
C ILE A 128 -12.13 30.23 -2.74
N ALA A 129 -10.95 29.64 -2.96
CA ALA A 129 -9.77 30.36 -3.38
C ALA A 129 -9.98 31.10 -4.72
N LEU A 130 -10.60 30.45 -5.70
CA LEU A 130 -10.94 31.08 -6.98
C LEU A 130 -11.89 32.26 -6.81
N GLY A 131 -12.90 32.14 -5.94
CA GLY A 131 -13.80 33.24 -5.60
C GLY A 131 -13.11 34.44 -4.95
N LEU A 132 -12.06 34.19 -4.15
CA LEU A 132 -11.26 35.24 -3.50
C LEU A 132 -10.19 35.87 -4.41
N SER A 133 -9.97 35.30 -5.60
CA SER A 133 -8.96 35.75 -6.56
C SER A 133 -9.50 36.65 -7.68
N THR A 134 -10.76 37.08 -7.60
CA THR A 134 -11.36 38.03 -8.56
C THR A 134 -10.56 39.33 -8.66
N GLY A 135 -10.43 39.88 -9.87
CA GLY A 135 -9.68 41.12 -10.11
C GLY A 135 -8.16 40.99 -9.97
N GLY A 136 -7.61 39.77 -10.01
CA GLY A 136 -6.17 39.52 -9.89
C GLY A 136 -5.66 39.51 -8.44
N SER A 137 -6.56 39.42 -7.46
CA SER A 137 -6.21 39.40 -6.04
C SER A 137 -5.42 38.13 -5.65
N PRO A 138 -4.28 38.26 -4.94
CA PRO A 138 -3.52 37.11 -4.46
C PRO A 138 -4.16 36.42 -3.24
N LEU A 139 -5.24 36.99 -2.67
CA LEU A 139 -5.87 36.49 -1.44
C LEU A 139 -6.34 35.03 -1.55
N GLY A 140 -6.86 34.63 -2.70
CA GLY A 140 -7.27 33.23 -2.93
C GLY A 140 -6.10 32.24 -2.81
N ALA A 141 -4.96 32.56 -3.40
CA ALA A 141 -3.76 31.73 -3.30
C ALA A 141 -3.23 31.65 -1.86
N ILE A 142 -3.17 32.79 -1.16
CA ILE A 142 -2.75 32.84 0.25
C ILE A 142 -3.70 32.02 1.13
N PHE A 143 -5.01 32.19 0.93
CA PHE A 143 -6.05 31.42 1.64
C PHE A 143 -5.82 29.92 1.45
N TYR A 144 -5.67 29.45 0.21
CA TYR A 144 -5.47 28.04 -0.07
C TYR A 144 -4.22 27.51 0.61
N ILE A 145 -3.07 28.20 0.47
CA ILE A 145 -1.80 27.78 1.07
C ILE A 145 -1.93 27.63 2.58
N VAL A 146 -2.49 28.62 3.27
CA VAL A 146 -2.59 28.62 4.74
C VAL A 146 -3.56 27.55 5.22
N VAL A 147 -4.78 27.53 4.65
CA VAL A 147 -5.84 26.62 5.11
C VAL A 147 -5.50 25.17 4.78
N TRP A 148 -5.01 24.89 3.57
CA TRP A 148 -4.61 23.55 3.19
C TRP A 148 -3.51 22.99 4.09
N ASN A 149 -2.42 23.74 4.30
CA ASN A 149 -1.31 23.27 5.14
C ASN A 149 -1.73 23.06 6.60
N LEU A 150 -2.59 23.95 7.13
CA LEU A 150 -3.08 23.84 8.50
C LEU A 150 -3.99 22.61 8.67
N LEU A 151 -4.98 22.43 7.78
CA LEU A 151 -5.89 21.29 7.83
C LEU A 151 -5.15 19.97 7.61
N MET A 152 -4.24 19.93 6.63
CA MET A 152 -3.43 18.76 6.32
C MET A 152 -2.55 18.38 7.52
N PHE A 153 -1.76 19.31 8.04
CA PHE A 153 -0.84 19.00 9.15
C PHE A 153 -1.58 18.54 10.40
N LEU A 154 -2.63 19.26 10.82
CA LEU A 154 -3.39 18.93 12.02
C LEU A 154 -4.19 17.63 11.84
N GLY A 155 -4.88 17.48 10.71
CA GLY A 155 -5.67 16.30 10.38
C GLY A 155 -4.79 15.04 10.32
N MET A 156 -3.64 15.13 9.65
CA MET A 156 -2.69 14.03 9.61
C MET A 156 -2.10 13.71 10.98
N ARG A 157 -1.76 14.74 11.78
CA ARG A 157 -1.20 14.52 13.12
C ARG A 157 -2.20 13.82 14.02
N PHE A 158 -3.47 14.23 13.94
CA PHE A 158 -4.57 13.58 14.64
C PHE A 158 -4.74 12.12 14.20
N ALA A 159 -4.82 11.87 12.89
CA ALA A 159 -4.96 10.52 12.34
C ALA A 159 -3.79 9.59 12.71
N TYR A 160 -2.55 10.11 12.72
CA TYR A 160 -1.36 9.36 13.14
C TYR A 160 -1.44 8.96 14.62
N ASN A 161 -1.78 9.91 15.50
CA ASN A 161 -1.87 9.64 16.93
C ASN A 161 -3.00 8.64 17.24
N GLN A 162 -4.15 8.79 16.59
CA GLN A 162 -5.24 7.81 16.66
C GLN A 162 -4.76 6.43 16.20
N GLY A 163 -4.00 6.38 15.10
CA GLY A 163 -3.38 5.16 14.61
C GLY A 163 -2.50 4.49 15.67
N TYR A 164 -1.61 5.23 16.32
CA TYR A 164 -0.74 4.70 17.36
C TYR A 164 -1.51 4.13 18.56
N GLU A 165 -2.54 4.83 19.02
CA GLU A 165 -3.43 4.31 20.08
C GLU A 165 -4.20 3.06 19.65
N LEU A 166 -4.70 3.04 18.40
CA LEU A 166 -5.36 1.86 17.82
C LEU A 166 -4.41 0.67 17.69
N GLY A 167 -3.14 0.93 17.35
CA GLY A 167 -2.08 -0.08 17.33
C GLY A 167 -1.93 -0.74 18.70
N GLY A 168 -1.84 0.05 19.77
CA GLY A 168 -1.79 -0.47 21.14
C GLY A 168 -3.02 -1.31 21.51
N LYS A 169 -4.23 -0.87 21.15
CA LYS A 169 -5.47 -1.66 21.37
C LYS A 169 -5.51 -2.93 20.53
N ALA A 170 -4.97 -2.90 19.31
CA ALA A 170 -4.89 -4.06 18.44
C ALA A 170 -4.01 -5.16 19.07
N VAL A 171 -2.95 -4.79 19.79
CA VAL A 171 -2.09 -5.75 20.53
C VAL A 171 -2.92 -6.55 21.54
N GLU A 172 -3.77 -5.89 22.33
CA GLU A 172 -4.64 -6.56 23.31
C GLU A 172 -5.56 -7.60 22.62
N ALA A 173 -6.07 -7.26 21.42
CA ALA A 173 -6.90 -8.15 20.63
C ALA A 173 -6.10 -9.31 19.99
N LEU A 174 -4.84 -9.05 19.60
CA LEU A 174 -3.94 -9.99 18.93
C LEU A 174 -3.19 -10.94 19.87
N VAL A 175 -3.14 -10.66 21.18
CA VAL A 175 -2.42 -11.51 22.16
C VAL A 175 -3.38 -12.20 23.14
N GLY A 176 -4.65 -11.78 23.20
CA GLY A 176 -5.67 -12.39 24.06
C GLY A 176 -6.07 -13.83 23.69
N PRO A 177 -6.96 -14.49 24.45
CA PRO A 177 -7.36 -15.88 24.19
C PRO A 177 -8.09 -16.11 22.84
N LYS A 178 -8.60 -15.03 22.20
CA LYS A 178 -9.18 -15.05 20.84
C LYS A 178 -8.20 -14.60 19.74
N ALA A 179 -6.95 -14.31 20.12
CA ALA A 179 -5.86 -13.83 19.27
C ALA A 179 -5.72 -14.64 17.98
N LYS A 180 -5.64 -15.97 18.13
CA LYS A 180 -5.38 -16.86 16.99
C LYS A 180 -6.48 -16.74 15.94
N ALA A 181 -7.75 -16.83 16.35
CA ALA A 181 -8.88 -16.70 15.43
C ALA A 181 -8.93 -15.32 14.77
N LEU A 182 -8.63 -14.26 15.52
CA LEU A 182 -8.58 -12.89 14.97
C LEU A 182 -7.42 -12.72 13.98
N ARG A 183 -6.23 -13.20 14.32
CA ARG A 183 -5.05 -13.15 13.46
C ARG A 183 -5.28 -13.94 12.17
N ASP A 184 -5.81 -15.15 12.26
CA ASP A 184 -6.17 -15.96 11.10
C ASP A 184 -7.19 -15.24 10.21
N SER A 185 -8.15 -14.53 10.82
CA SER A 185 -9.14 -13.73 10.09
C SER A 185 -8.52 -12.52 9.38
N ILE A 186 -7.57 -11.82 10.02
CA ILE A 186 -6.85 -10.69 9.42
C ILE A 186 -6.01 -11.17 8.23
N VAL A 187 -5.27 -12.27 8.39
CA VAL A 187 -4.46 -12.86 7.31
C VAL A 187 -5.36 -13.32 6.17
N MET A 188 -6.51 -13.92 6.48
CA MET A 188 -7.50 -14.33 5.47
C MET A 188 -8.03 -13.12 4.69
N VAL A 189 -8.44 -12.06 5.35
CA VAL A 189 -8.94 -10.84 4.68
C VAL A 189 -7.83 -10.19 3.86
N GLY A 190 -6.62 -10.06 4.41
CA GLY A 190 -5.48 -9.50 3.70
C GLY A 190 -5.12 -10.28 2.43
N THR A 191 -5.14 -11.60 2.49
CA THR A 191 -4.88 -12.47 1.32
C THR A 191 -5.99 -12.39 0.27
N MET A 192 -7.27 -12.27 0.68
CA MET A 192 -8.37 -11.99 -0.24
C MET A 192 -8.17 -10.66 -0.98
N VAL A 193 -7.76 -9.62 -0.26
CA VAL A 193 -7.51 -8.29 -0.85
C VAL A 193 -6.35 -8.34 -1.86
N ILE A 194 -5.23 -8.99 -1.52
CA ILE A 194 -4.11 -9.16 -2.46
C ILE A 194 -4.55 -9.89 -3.73
N GLY A 195 -5.37 -10.93 -3.60
CA GLY A 195 -5.94 -11.64 -4.76
C GLY A 195 -6.83 -10.75 -5.63
N ALA A 196 -7.70 -9.96 -5.02
CA ALA A 196 -8.58 -9.02 -5.73
C ALA A 196 -7.81 -7.91 -6.46
N VAL A 197 -6.76 -7.37 -5.83
CA VAL A 197 -5.87 -6.38 -6.47
C VAL A 197 -5.16 -7.02 -7.67
N GLY A 198 -4.61 -8.22 -7.50
CA GLY A 198 -4.01 -8.96 -8.61
C GLY A 198 -4.95 -9.12 -9.80
N ALA A 199 -6.19 -9.55 -9.55
CA ALA A 199 -7.19 -9.76 -10.61
C ALA A 199 -7.62 -8.47 -11.32
N THR A 200 -7.67 -7.33 -10.62
CA THR A 200 -8.16 -6.05 -11.17
C THR A 200 -7.07 -5.20 -11.80
N TRP A 201 -5.82 -5.29 -11.33
CA TRP A 201 -4.72 -4.45 -11.80
C TRP A 201 -3.83 -5.12 -12.86
N VAL A 202 -3.81 -6.45 -12.92
CA VAL A 202 -3.10 -7.18 -13.98
C VAL A 202 -4.03 -7.34 -15.18
N SER A 203 -3.84 -6.51 -16.20
CA SER A 203 -4.57 -6.62 -17.46
C SER A 203 -3.78 -7.46 -18.46
N ILE A 204 -4.25 -8.69 -18.71
CA ILE A 204 -3.72 -9.56 -19.76
C ILE A 204 -4.91 -9.97 -20.63
N THR A 205 -4.90 -9.50 -21.87
CA THR A 205 -5.93 -9.76 -22.86
C THR A 205 -5.33 -10.46 -24.07
N CYS A 206 -6.05 -11.45 -24.60
CA CYS A 206 -5.72 -12.08 -25.88
C CYS A 206 -6.03 -11.15 -27.05
N SER A 207 -5.38 -11.39 -28.20
CA SER A 207 -5.66 -10.66 -29.44
C SER A 207 -7.15 -10.75 -29.83
N PRO A 208 -7.79 -9.64 -30.23
CA PRO A 208 -9.15 -9.65 -30.77
C PRO A 208 -9.30 -10.51 -32.04
N ASN A 209 -8.19 -10.77 -32.74
CA ASN A 209 -8.15 -11.56 -33.97
C ASN A 209 -8.10 -13.08 -33.71
N LEU A 210 -8.00 -13.50 -32.44
CA LEU A 210 -8.05 -14.92 -32.05
C LEU A 210 -9.53 -15.36 -31.98
N VAL A 211 -10.04 -15.90 -33.09
CA VAL A 211 -11.44 -16.35 -33.22
C VAL A 211 -11.52 -17.87 -33.16
N LEU A 212 -12.44 -18.39 -32.35
CA LEU A 212 -12.70 -19.82 -32.28
C LEU A 212 -13.45 -20.32 -33.53
N PRO A 213 -13.34 -21.60 -33.91
CA PRO A 213 -14.16 -22.20 -34.95
C PRO A 213 -15.64 -22.11 -34.53
N GLY A 214 -16.37 -21.12 -35.06
CA GLY A 214 -17.72 -20.76 -34.61
C GLY A 214 -17.97 -19.25 -34.43
N GLY A 215 -16.94 -18.40 -34.56
CA GLY A 215 -17.11 -16.94 -34.67
C GLY A 215 -17.07 -16.15 -33.35
N GLY A 216 -16.92 -16.82 -32.21
CA GLY A 216 -16.74 -16.17 -30.90
C GLY A 216 -15.31 -15.70 -30.68
N LYS A 217 -15.13 -14.52 -30.06
CA LYS A 217 -13.81 -14.08 -29.58
C LYS A 217 -13.32 -15.03 -28.50
N PHE A 218 -12.06 -15.44 -28.59
CA PHE A 218 -11.47 -16.38 -27.63
C PHE A 218 -11.48 -15.80 -26.20
N GLN A 219 -11.21 -14.51 -26.05
CA GLN A 219 -11.23 -13.81 -24.77
C GLN A 219 -12.62 -13.88 -24.10
N ASP A 220 -13.68 -13.55 -24.84
CA ASP A 220 -15.06 -13.55 -24.31
C ASP A 220 -15.52 -14.95 -23.89
N THR A 221 -15.05 -15.99 -24.58
CA THR A 221 -15.35 -17.39 -24.23
C THR A 221 -14.61 -17.81 -22.95
N LEU A 222 -13.35 -17.40 -22.79
CA LEU A 222 -12.58 -17.65 -21.56
C LEU A 222 -13.17 -16.91 -20.36
N ASP A 223 -13.47 -15.62 -20.52
CA ASP A 223 -14.05 -14.81 -19.45
C ASP A 223 -15.49 -15.26 -19.09
N GLY A 224 -16.21 -15.86 -20.04
CA GLY A 224 -17.51 -16.49 -19.79
C GLY A 224 -17.44 -17.76 -18.94
N ILE A 225 -16.32 -18.49 -18.97
CA ILE A 225 -16.08 -19.65 -18.09
C ILE A 225 -15.56 -19.18 -16.73
N TYR A 226 -14.56 -18.30 -16.74
CA TYR A 226 -13.97 -17.74 -15.53
C TYR A 226 -13.36 -16.35 -15.83
N PRO A 227 -13.94 -15.26 -15.32
CA PRO A 227 -13.43 -13.91 -15.54
C PRO A 227 -11.98 -13.77 -15.05
N HIS A 228 -11.12 -13.12 -15.84
CA HIS A 228 -9.72 -12.87 -15.47
C HIS A 228 -8.90 -14.16 -15.24
N LEU A 229 -9.24 -15.24 -15.94
CA LEU A 229 -8.50 -16.50 -15.88
C LEU A 229 -7.02 -16.35 -16.29
N LEU A 230 -6.75 -15.56 -17.33
CA LEU A 230 -5.40 -15.32 -17.82
C LEU A 230 -4.54 -14.54 -16.81
N PRO A 231 -4.99 -13.40 -16.26
CA PRO A 231 -4.34 -12.74 -15.13
C PRO A 231 -4.07 -13.69 -13.95
N MET A 232 -5.02 -14.54 -13.59
CA MET A 232 -4.85 -15.49 -12.49
C MET A 232 -3.74 -16.52 -12.77
N ILE A 233 -3.77 -17.16 -13.95
CA ILE A 233 -2.72 -18.12 -14.36
C ILE A 233 -1.35 -17.43 -14.37
N PHE A 234 -1.30 -16.20 -14.86
CA PHE A 234 -0.09 -15.40 -14.89
C PHE A 234 0.46 -15.08 -13.50
N ILE A 235 -0.40 -14.65 -12.58
CA ILE A 235 -0.01 -14.36 -11.19
C ILE A 235 0.50 -15.63 -10.51
N ILE A 236 -0.17 -16.77 -10.68
CA ILE A 236 0.27 -18.06 -10.16
C ILE A 236 1.62 -18.48 -10.75
N PHE A 237 1.82 -18.26 -12.05
CA PHE A 237 3.09 -18.52 -12.73
C PHE A 237 4.23 -17.67 -12.15
N CYS A 238 4.02 -16.36 -12.00
CA CYS A 238 4.98 -15.44 -11.38
C CYS A 238 5.30 -15.86 -9.95
N TRP A 239 4.27 -16.17 -9.15
CA TRP A 239 4.44 -16.66 -7.78
C TRP A 239 5.24 -17.97 -7.73
N TYR A 240 4.92 -18.95 -8.59
CA TYR A 240 5.63 -20.23 -8.64
C TYR A 240 7.12 -20.04 -8.98
N MET A 241 7.42 -19.21 -9.99
CA MET A 241 8.79 -18.94 -10.42
C MET A 241 9.60 -18.23 -9.32
N MET A 242 9.03 -17.23 -8.66
CA MET A 242 9.73 -16.49 -7.61
C MET A 242 9.83 -17.28 -6.30
N THR A 243 8.76 -17.94 -5.85
CA THR A 243 8.74 -18.59 -4.54
C THR A 243 9.29 -20.02 -4.57
N LYS A 244 8.95 -20.83 -5.58
CA LYS A 244 9.39 -22.23 -5.65
C LYS A 244 10.69 -22.40 -6.40
N LYS A 245 10.87 -21.68 -7.52
CA LYS A 245 12.12 -21.72 -8.30
C LYS A 245 13.16 -20.68 -7.85
N LYS A 246 12.82 -19.80 -6.90
CA LYS A 246 13.69 -18.75 -6.36
C LYS A 246 14.31 -17.86 -7.45
N VAL A 247 13.57 -17.64 -8.53
CA VAL A 247 13.98 -16.76 -9.62
C VAL A 247 13.96 -15.31 -9.14
N ASN A 248 15.04 -14.58 -9.37
CA ASN A 248 15.15 -13.16 -8.99
C ASN A 248 14.15 -12.31 -9.80
N PRO A 249 13.51 -11.29 -9.19
CA PRO A 249 12.60 -10.35 -9.88
C PRO A 249 13.13 -9.79 -11.21
N ILE A 250 14.43 -9.47 -11.31
CA ILE A 250 15.02 -8.94 -12.55
C ILE A 250 14.96 -9.97 -13.68
N VAL A 251 15.29 -11.23 -13.37
CA VAL A 251 15.22 -12.34 -14.34
C VAL A 251 13.77 -12.64 -14.69
N MET A 252 12.87 -12.55 -13.73
CA MET A 252 11.44 -12.72 -13.97
C MET A 252 10.91 -11.68 -14.96
N MET A 253 11.26 -10.39 -14.79
CA MET A 253 10.89 -9.34 -15.74
C MET A 253 11.39 -9.65 -17.16
N LEU A 254 12.64 -10.11 -17.31
CA LEU A 254 13.16 -10.51 -18.62
C LEU A 254 12.38 -11.67 -19.24
N ILE A 255 12.01 -12.69 -18.45
CA ILE A 255 11.17 -13.80 -18.90
C ILE A 255 9.81 -13.27 -19.39
N LEU A 256 9.20 -12.34 -18.65
CA LEU A 256 7.91 -11.76 -19.02
C LEU A 256 7.99 -10.97 -20.34
N VAL A 257 9.06 -10.21 -20.55
CA VAL A 257 9.31 -9.52 -21.82
C VAL A 257 9.43 -10.51 -22.98
N VAL A 258 10.15 -11.63 -22.79
CA VAL A 258 10.27 -12.67 -23.82
C VAL A 258 8.93 -13.34 -24.10
N ILE A 259 8.13 -13.65 -23.07
CA ILE A 259 6.79 -14.23 -23.23
C ILE A 259 5.87 -13.26 -23.99
N ALA A 260 5.88 -11.98 -23.65
CA ALA A 260 5.10 -10.97 -24.35
C ALA A 260 5.54 -10.86 -25.83
N PHE A 261 6.84 -10.78 -26.08
CA PHE A 261 7.40 -10.68 -27.43
C PHE A 261 7.04 -11.89 -28.30
N VAL A 262 7.25 -13.12 -27.79
CA VAL A 262 6.89 -14.35 -28.50
C VAL A 262 5.37 -14.45 -28.68
N GLY A 263 4.59 -14.07 -27.68
CA GLY A 263 3.14 -14.09 -27.75
C GLY A 263 2.57 -13.12 -28.78
N VAL A 264 3.22 -11.96 -29.02
CA VAL A 264 2.88 -11.06 -30.13
C VAL A 264 3.23 -11.68 -31.47
N LEU A 265 4.42 -12.30 -31.62
CA LEU A 265 4.84 -12.94 -32.88
C LEU A 265 3.93 -14.10 -33.30
N VAL A 266 3.40 -14.85 -32.33
CA VAL A 266 2.46 -15.97 -32.56
C VAL A 266 1.02 -15.48 -32.72
N GLY A 267 0.76 -14.17 -32.53
CA GLY A 267 -0.57 -13.57 -32.65
C GLY A 267 -1.51 -13.86 -31.46
N PHE A 268 -0.96 -14.35 -30.33
CA PHE A 268 -1.71 -14.61 -29.11
C PHE A 268 -2.00 -13.32 -28.33
N PHE A 269 -1.03 -12.40 -28.29
CA PHE A 269 -1.19 -11.04 -27.76
C PHE A 269 -1.21 -10.02 -28.89
N ASP A 270 -1.96 -8.93 -28.70
CA ASP A 270 -1.98 -7.80 -29.63
C ASP A 270 -1.59 -6.53 -28.86
N PRO A 271 -0.46 -5.88 -29.20
CA PRO A 271 -0.06 -4.66 -28.53
C PRO A 271 -0.90 -3.44 -28.97
N ALA A 272 -1.85 -3.61 -29.91
CA ALA A 272 -2.69 -2.56 -30.46
C ALA A 272 -1.89 -1.38 -31.05
N LEU A 273 -0.68 -1.67 -31.55
CA LEU A 273 0.20 -0.67 -32.15
C LEU A 273 -0.25 -0.41 -33.60
N SER A 274 -0.83 0.76 -33.84
CA SER A 274 -1.03 1.29 -35.19
C SER A 274 0.31 1.81 -35.70
N TYR A 275 0.87 1.18 -36.73
CA TYR A 275 1.94 1.77 -37.55
C TYR A 275 1.33 2.43 -38.79
#